data_AF-A0A0L7QTM6-F1
#
_entry.id   AF-A0A0L7QTM6-F1
#
_cell.length_a   1.000
_cell.length_b   1.000
_cell.length_c   1.000
_cell.angle_alpha   90.00
_cell.angle_beta   90.00
_cell.angle_gamma   90.00
#
_symmetry.space_group_name_H-M   'P 1'
#
loop_
_entity.id
_entity.type
_entity.pdbx_description
1 polymer ?
#
loop_
_entity_poly.entity_id
_entity_poly.type
_entity_poly.pdbx_seq_one_letter_code
_entity_poly.pdbx_strand_id
1 'polypeptide(L)' 'MSKLMLFLCVVLLASSLIDAAPELCGRYGDPCTSSQQCCGNMTCLQYANKCQVIITSEELMKQREKILGRKGKDY' A
#
# COMPACT_ATOMS: atom_id res chain seq x y z
N MET A 1 15.03 14.64 36.19
CA MET A 1 15.33 13.54 35.24
C MET A 1 14.07 12.76 34.82
N SER A 2 13.29 12.18 35.74
CA SER A 2 12.07 11.40 35.39
C SER A 2 10.99 12.19 34.62
N LYS A 3 10.75 13.47 34.96
CA LYS A 3 9.74 14.30 34.28
C LYS A 3 10.03 14.55 32.78
N LEU A 4 11.30 14.78 32.43
CA LEU A 4 11.70 14.98 31.03
C LEU A 4 11.50 13.71 30.20
N MET A 5 11.79 12.54 30.77
CA MET A 5 11.53 11.25 30.12
C MET A 5 10.04 11.00 29.91
N LEU A 6 9.19 11.37 30.87
CA LEU A 6 7.74 11.28 30.71
C LEU A 6 7.24 12.17 29.56
N PHE A 7 7.70 13.42 29.47
CA PHE A 7 7.33 14.29 28.35
C PHE A 7 7.80 13.74 27.01
N LEU A 8 9.01 13.19 26.94
CA LEU A 8 9.55 12.55 25.73
C LEU A 8 8.71 11.34 25.30
N CYS A 9 8.33 10.47 26.25
CA CYS A 9 7.46 9.34 25.97
C CYS A 9 6.07 9.77 25.49
N VAL A 10 5.48 10.80 26.10
CA VAL A 10 4.16 11.32 25.69
C VAL A 10 4.22 11.93 24.29
N VAL A 11 5.29 12.66 23.96
CA VAL A 11 5.49 13.22 22.61
C VAL A 11 5.65 12.11 21.56
N LEU A 12 6.43 11.07 21.85
CA LEU A 12 6.61 9.92 20.96
C LEU A 12 5.33 9.08 20.77
N LEU A 13 4.52 8.95 21.83
CA LEU A 13 3.22 8.29 21.76
C LEU A 13 2.22 9.10 20.94
N ALA A 14 2.21 10.42 21.12
CA ALA A 14 1.31 11.29 20.36
C ALA A 14 1.65 11.31 18.86
N SER A 15 2.93 11.35 18.49
CA SER A 15 3.34 11.33 17.08
C SER A 15 3.02 9.99 16.39
N SER A 16 3.21 8.86 17.08
CA SER A 16 2.90 7.54 16.51
C SER A 16 1.40 7.28 16.30
N LEU A 17 0.53 7.93 17.07
CA LEU A 17 -0.93 7.84 16.86
C LEU A 17 -1.40 8.61 15.62
N ILE A 18 -0.74 9.70 15.24
CA ILE A 18 -1.13 10.54 14.10
C ILE A 18 -0.88 9.80 12.77
N ASP A 19 0.22 9.05 12.65
CA ASP A 19 0.54 8.23 11.47
C ASP A 19 -0.38 7.01 11.30
N ALA A 20 -1.08 6.59 12.35
CA ALA A 20 -1.99 5.44 12.32
C ALA A 20 -3.41 5.78 11.86
N ALA A 21 -3.68 7.03 11.48
CA ALA A 21 -4.99 7.44 10.98
C ALA A 21 -5.40 6.54 9.80
N PRO A 22 -6.57 5.88 9.87
CA PRO A 22 -7.01 5.02 8.78
C PRO A 22 -7.30 5.88 7.55
N GLU A 23 -6.62 5.58 6.46
CA GLU A 23 -7.03 6.03 5.13
C GLU A 23 -8.51 5.66 4.95
N LEU A 24 -9.31 6.55 4.37
CA LEU A 24 -10.74 6.34 4.10
C LEU A 24 -11.00 5.27 3.02
N CYS A 25 -9.93 4.67 2.49
CA CYS A 25 -9.95 3.69 1.41
C CYS A 25 -9.32 2.35 1.86
N GLY A 26 -9.70 1.29 1.17
CA GLY A 26 -9.23 -0.07 1.35
C GLY A 26 -7.80 -0.29 0.86
N ARG A 27 -7.08 -1.09 1.65
CA ARG A 27 -5.75 -1.60 1.35
C ARG A 27 -5.83 -2.82 0.44
N TYR A 28 -4.68 -3.28 0.00
CA TYR A 28 -4.59 -4.50 -0.81
C TYR A 28 -5.27 -5.70 -0.13
N GLY A 29 -6.21 -6.33 -0.83
CA GLY A 29 -6.97 -7.48 -0.33
C GLY A 29 -8.23 -7.14 0.47
N ASP A 30 -8.45 -5.87 0.82
CA ASP A 30 -9.67 -5.41 1.48
C ASP A 30 -10.88 -5.57 0.56
N PRO A 31 -12.07 -5.84 1.13
CA PRO A 31 -13.29 -5.98 0.37
C PRO A 31 -13.69 -4.65 -0.29
N CYS A 32 -14.11 -4.72 -1.55
CA CYS A 32 -14.56 -3.55 -2.29
C CYS A 32 -15.71 -3.91 -3.25
N THR A 33 -16.53 -2.91 -3.58
CA THR A 33 -17.58 -2.99 -4.61
C THR A 33 -17.34 -2.01 -5.76
N SER A 34 -16.52 -0.98 -5.53
CA SER A 34 -16.18 0.06 -6.51
C SER A 34 -14.69 0.39 -6.41
N SER A 35 -14.05 0.72 -7.54
CA SER A 35 -12.62 1.06 -7.60
C SER A 35 -12.27 2.30 -6.76
N GLN A 36 -13.23 3.20 -6.51
CA GLN A 36 -13.02 4.38 -5.65
C GLN A 36 -12.80 4.03 -4.18
N GLN A 37 -13.16 2.81 -3.78
CA GLN A 37 -12.95 2.34 -2.41
C GLN A 37 -11.52 1.87 -2.19
N CYS A 38 -10.70 1.69 -3.23
CA CYS A 38 -9.32 1.22 -3.09
C CYS A 38 -8.34 2.40 -3.09
N CYS A 39 -7.32 2.35 -2.24
CA CYS A 39 -6.33 3.42 -2.18
C CYS A 39 -5.37 3.44 -3.38
N GLY A 40 -4.91 4.64 -3.77
CA GLY A 40 -3.81 4.82 -4.73
C GLY A 40 -4.08 4.23 -6.11
N ASN A 41 -3.10 3.52 -6.68
CA ASN A 41 -3.20 2.90 -8.02
C ASN A 41 -3.73 1.45 -7.96
N MET A 42 -4.77 1.24 -7.16
CA MET A 42 -5.46 -0.04 -7.02
C MET A 42 -6.85 0.05 -7.61
N THR A 43 -7.35 -1.09 -8.09
CA THR A 43 -8.73 -1.20 -8.56
C THR A 43 -9.43 -2.33 -7.85
N CYS A 44 -10.76 -2.25 -7.81
CA CYS A 44 -11.58 -3.31 -7.29
C CYS A 44 -11.75 -4.40 -8.35
N LEU A 45 -11.28 -5.61 -8.06
CA LEU A 45 -11.56 -6.78 -8.89
C LEU A 45 -12.98 -7.24 -8.63
N GLN A 46 -13.88 -6.98 -9.58
CA GLN A 46 -15.32 -7.27 -9.42
C GLN A 46 -15.63 -8.75 -9.19
N TYR A 47 -14.82 -9.68 -9.72
CA TYR A 47 -15.05 -11.11 -9.49
C TYR A 47 -14.62 -11.57 -8.08
N ALA A 48 -13.63 -10.91 -7.47
CA ALA A 48 -13.10 -11.24 -6.15
C ALA A 48 -13.63 -10.31 -5.05
N ASN A 49 -14.25 -9.20 -5.44
CA ASN A 49 -14.64 -8.08 -4.59
C ASN A 49 -13.48 -7.62 -3.69
N LYS A 50 -12.28 -7.49 -4.26
CA LYS A 50 -11.04 -7.17 -3.53
C LYS A 50 -10.21 -6.11 -4.24
N CYS A 51 -9.57 -5.25 -3.46
CA CYS A 51 -8.62 -4.26 -3.97
C CYS A 51 -7.31 -4.93 -4.40
N GLN A 52 -6.91 -4.74 -5.66
CA GLN A 52 -5.65 -5.25 -6.22
C GLN A 52 -4.92 -4.16 -7.00
N VAL A 53 -3.58 -4.23 -6.99
CA VAL A 53 -2.70 -3.30 -7.71
C VAL A 53 -2.83 -3.52 -9.22
N ILE A 54 -2.97 -2.43 -9.97
CA ILE A 54 -2.87 -2.47 -11.43
C ILE A 54 -1.38 -2.48 -11.77
N ILE A 55 -0.88 -3.59 -12.29
CA ILE A 55 0.51 -3.66 -12.78
C ILE A 55 0.52 -3.27 -14.25
N THR A 56 1.19 -2.16 -14.57
CA THR A 56 1.34 -1.70 -15.95
C THR A 56 2.29 -2.62 -16.74
N SER A 57 2.19 -2.61 -18.07
CA SER A 57 3.10 -3.41 -18.91
C SER A 57 4.57 -3.02 -18.71
N GLU A 58 4.85 -1.75 -18.43
CA GLU A 58 6.22 -1.27 -18.19
C GLU A 58 6.76 -1.77 -16.85
N GLU A 59 5.93 -1.75 -15.79
CA GLU A 59 6.29 -2.30 -14.47
C GLU A 59 6.47 -3.82 -14.53
N LEU A 60 5.60 -4.54 -15.24
CA LEU A 60 5.74 -5.97 -15.47
C LEU A 60 7.07 -6.31 -16.13
N MET A 61 7.48 -5.52 -17.13
CA MET A 61 8.74 -5.77 -17.85
C MET A 61 9.96 -5.42 -16.99
N LYS A 62 9.91 -4.35 -16.20
CA LYS A 62 10.95 -4.04 -15.20
C LYS A 62 11.08 -5.11 -14.13
N GLN A 63 9.97 -5.62 -13.61
CA GLN A 63 9.96 -6.72 -12.64
C GLN A 63 10.50 -8.01 -13.25
N ARG A 64 10.15 -8.29 -14.51
CA ARG A 64 10.65 -9.45 -15.23
C ARG A 64 12.16 -9.39 -15.46
N GLU A 65 12.70 -8.24 -15.87
CA GLU A 65 14.15 -8.05 -15.98
C GLU A 65 14.86 -8.29 -14.64
N LYS A 66 14.27 -7.83 -13.52
CA LYS A 66 14.79 -8.07 -12.17
C LYS A 66 14.79 -9.55 -11.79
N ILE A 67 13.74 -10.30 -12.14
CA ILE A 67 13.57 -11.71 -11.72
C ILE A 67 14.33 -12.67 -12.64
N LEU A 68 14.24 -12.47 -13.96
CA LEU A 68 14.78 -13.39 -14.97
C LEU A 68 16.15 -12.97 -15.51
N GLY A 69 16.59 -11.73 -15.26
CA GLY A 69 17.88 -11.20 -15.75
C GLY A 69 17.97 -11.02 -17.27
N ARG A 70 16.86 -11.16 -18.00
CA ARG A 70 16.79 -11.04 -19.47
C ARG A 70 15.79 -9.95 -19.88
N LYS A 71 16.14 -9.20 -20.93
CA LYS A 71 15.31 -8.13 -21.51
C LYS A 71 14.49 -8.62 -22.71
N GLY A 72 13.32 -8.03 -22.92
CA GLY A 72 12.44 -8.33 -24.07
C GLY A 72 11.43 -9.45 -23.80
N LYS A 73 10.33 -9.53 -24.58
CA LYS A 73 9.22 -10.49 -24.38
C LYS A 73 9.63 -11.91 -24.82
N ASP A 74 9.05 -12.95 -24.21
CA ASP A 74 9.37 -14.37 -24.51
C ASP A 74 8.61 -14.92 -25.74
N TYR A 75 8.08 -14.06 -26.60
CA TYR A 75 7.32 -14.46 -27.78
C TYR A 75 7.89 -13.85 -29.05
#